data_AF-A0A5N6EXP9-F1
#
_entry.id   AF-A0A5N6EXP9-F1
#
_cell.length_a   1.000
_cell.length_b   1.000
_cell.length_c   1.000
_cell.angle_alpha   90.00
_cell.angle_beta   90.00
_cell.angle_gamma   90.00
#
_symmetry.space_group_name_H-M   'P 1'
#
loop_
_entity.id
_entity.type
_entity.pdbx_description
1 polymer ?
#
loop_
_entity_poly.entity_id
_entity_poly.type
_entity_poly.pdbx_seq_one_letter_code
_entity_poly.pdbx_strand_id
1 'polypeptide(L)'
;MEDIPGDSGVYMHILYRRSNPDHFWLYVGQALVLVVRILTHNDKAHRQANPSLHYHIWDSASDIESVFVILAKHHITQNASPDDRFILNFQEMWMACIFQTMTPKHLAEYLPDDISKAWAGQHLNVVPPIWQGFTDNISVLNEAIGGTEAFTTFIKSTDPAIRAWAWDLRYAFHDLRNSPNLSHRSYYFNIMLRNCNLAEEACDRRKIAYLQSVLHGELRIVMGGNDGQNAHRVSCSDFEFTISRRLQLGVKVGDEVMLQFQLTETPNPEMYATKASIRDPASRLANDGEKTVMIMNSLVDALEGVPLSETKAMPRRWYVTRQHGTSKKDVVYTTEDES
;
A
#
# COMPACT_ATOMS: atom_id res chain seq x y z
N MET A 1 -28.68 33.88 4.74
CA MET A 1 -28.86 32.92 5.84
C MET A 1 -28.43 33.64 7.10
N GLU A 2 -29.35 33.85 8.04
CA GLU A 2 -29.01 34.45 9.33
C GLU A 2 -28.04 33.53 10.07
N ASP A 3 -26.96 34.09 10.63
CA ASP A 3 -26.03 33.37 11.49
C ASP A 3 -26.81 32.81 12.68
N ILE A 4 -26.99 31.48 12.72
CA ILE A 4 -27.52 30.81 13.91
C ILE A 4 -26.47 31.02 15.01
N PRO A 5 -26.78 31.72 16.11
CA PRO A 5 -25.83 31.92 17.19
C PRO A 5 -25.47 30.56 17.78
N GLY A 6 -24.18 30.23 17.80
CA GLY A 6 -23.71 29.02 18.45
C GLY A 6 -22.20 29.03 18.61
N ASP A 7 -21.73 28.37 19.66
CA ASP A 7 -20.31 28.22 19.91
C ASP A 7 -19.72 27.22 18.91
N SER A 8 -18.57 27.57 18.33
CA SER A 8 -17.70 26.60 17.68
C SER A 8 -16.97 25.79 18.74
N GLY A 9 -16.43 24.63 18.37
CA GLY A 9 -15.64 23.86 19.32
C GLY A 9 -15.52 22.39 18.99
N VAL A 10 -15.14 21.64 20.02
CA VAL A 10 -14.86 20.20 19.97
C VAL A 10 -15.78 19.48 20.95
N TYR A 11 -16.31 18.35 20.52
CA TYR A 11 -17.15 17.48 21.34
C TYR A 11 -16.63 16.05 21.30
N MET A 12 -16.96 15.30 22.34
CA MET A 12 -16.88 13.85 22.38
C MET A 12 -18.28 13.29 22.29
N HIS A 13 -18.45 12.27 21.46
CA HIS A 13 -19.65 11.45 21.44
C HIS A 13 -19.31 10.07 21.99
N ILE A 14 -19.97 9.72 23.09
CA ILE A 14 -19.90 8.43 23.76
C ILE A 14 -21.11 7.62 23.32
N LEU A 15 -20.87 6.47 22.70
CA LEU A 15 -21.88 5.47 22.39
C LEU A 15 -21.67 4.28 23.31
N TYR A 16 -22.71 3.74 23.92
CA TYR A 16 -22.61 2.52 24.73
C TYR A 16 -23.90 1.72 24.67
N ARG A 17 -23.83 0.41 24.95
CA ARG A 17 -25.05 -0.40 25.03
C ARG A 17 -25.67 -0.25 26.41
N ARG A 18 -26.97 0.04 26.48
CA ARG A 18 -27.72 0.02 27.75
C ARG A 18 -27.60 -1.33 28.44
N SER A 19 -27.56 -2.42 27.67
CA SER A 19 -27.38 -3.78 28.18
C SER A 19 -25.97 -4.10 28.69
N ASN A 20 -24.95 -3.36 28.26
CA ASN A 20 -23.56 -3.51 28.70
C ASN A 20 -22.82 -2.15 28.68
N PRO A 21 -23.02 -1.31 29.71
CA PRO A 21 -22.47 0.05 29.72
C PRO A 21 -20.94 0.12 29.72
N ASP A 22 -20.26 -0.94 30.18
CA ASP A 22 -18.80 -1.02 30.18
C ASP A 22 -18.22 -1.18 28.77
N HIS A 23 -19.05 -1.57 27.79
CA HIS A 23 -18.66 -1.62 26.38
C HIS A 23 -19.16 -0.36 25.67
N PHE A 24 -18.25 0.57 25.47
CA PHE A 24 -18.50 1.86 24.84
C PHE A 24 -17.61 2.09 23.62
N TRP A 25 -17.97 3.09 22.82
CA TRP A 25 -17.19 3.59 21.70
C TRP A 25 -17.10 5.10 21.77
N LEU A 26 -15.93 5.63 21.40
CA LEU A 26 -15.61 7.05 21.52
C LEU A 26 -15.34 7.66 20.14
N TYR A 27 -15.98 8.79 19.89
CA TYR A 27 -15.73 9.65 18.74
C TYR A 27 -15.45 11.07 19.22
N VAL A 28 -14.41 11.71 18.69
CA VAL A 28 -14.18 13.14 18.87
C VAL A 28 -14.45 13.83 17.54
N GLY A 29 -15.15 14.96 17.57
CA GLY A 29 -15.43 15.77 16.38
C GLY A 29 -15.43 17.25 16.69
N GLN A 30 -15.37 18.06 15.63
CA GLN A 30 -15.43 19.52 15.74
C GLN A 30 -16.53 20.13 14.88
N ALA A 31 -16.93 21.35 15.23
CA ALA A 31 -17.89 22.12 14.44
C ALA A 31 -17.71 23.63 14.63
N LEU A 32 -18.07 24.37 13.58
CA LEU A 32 -18.27 25.83 13.68
C LEU A 32 -19.53 26.20 14.47
N VAL A 33 -20.54 25.31 14.48
CA VAL A 33 -21.77 25.50 15.25
C VAL A 33 -22.13 24.17 15.91
N LEU A 34 -21.70 23.99 17.17
CA LEU A 34 -21.82 22.72 17.90
C LEU A 34 -23.27 22.21 17.99
N VAL A 35 -24.21 23.09 18.32
CA VAL A 35 -25.62 22.71 18.48
C VAL A 35 -26.21 22.19 17.17
N VAL A 36 -25.93 22.85 16.05
CA VAL A 36 -26.38 22.42 14.72
C VAL A 36 -25.74 21.09 14.37
N ARG A 37 -24.44 20.92 14.60
CA ARG A 37 -23.74 19.66 14.33
C ARG A 37 -24.34 18.49 15.12
N ILE A 38 -24.61 18.68 16.40
CA ILE A 38 -25.21 17.66 17.27
C ILE A 38 -26.64 17.32 16.81
N LEU A 39 -27.45 18.32 16.44
CA LEU A 39 -28.79 18.08 15.90
C LEU A 39 -28.73 17.28 14.59
N THR A 40 -27.81 17.64 13.69
CA THR A 40 -27.58 16.91 12.43
C THR A 40 -27.16 15.46 12.68
N HIS A 41 -26.31 15.21 13.68
CA HIS A 41 -25.94 13.84 14.08
C HIS A 41 -27.13 13.03 14.58
N ASN A 42 -28.02 13.65 15.36
CA ASN A 42 -29.22 12.99 15.89
C ASN A 42 -30.27 12.68 14.82
N ASP A 43 -30.25 13.38 13.68
CA ASP A 43 -31.13 13.07 12.55
C ASP A 43 -30.78 11.72 11.90
N LYS A 44 -31.71 10.78 11.99
CA LYS A 44 -31.58 9.43 11.41
C LYS A 44 -31.47 9.47 9.88
N ALA A 45 -32.18 10.37 9.20
CA ALA A 45 -32.11 10.48 7.75
C ALA A 45 -30.72 10.95 7.31
N HIS A 46 -30.14 11.92 8.03
CA HIS A 46 -28.77 12.35 7.81
C HIS A 46 -27.76 11.21 7.98
N ARG A 47 -27.88 10.40 9.04
CA ARG A 47 -26.99 9.25 9.27
C ARG A 47 -27.05 8.22 8.15
N GLN A 48 -28.25 7.91 7.68
CA GLN A 48 -28.45 6.98 6.55
C GLN A 48 -27.86 7.50 5.24
N ALA A 49 -27.94 8.82 5.01
CA ALA A 49 -27.39 9.45 3.81
C ALA A 49 -25.86 9.61 3.84
N ASN A 50 -25.23 9.55 5.01
CA ASN A 50 -23.80 9.82 5.19
C ASN A 50 -23.10 8.67 5.94
N PRO A 51 -23.05 7.45 5.35
CA PRO A 51 -22.56 6.26 6.03
C PRO A 51 -21.11 6.43 6.52
N SER A 52 -20.88 6.13 7.79
CA SER A 52 -19.57 6.17 8.44
C SER A 52 -19.49 5.10 9.52
N LEU A 53 -18.29 4.77 10.01
CA LEU A 53 -18.12 3.85 11.14
C LEU A 53 -18.91 4.35 12.37
N HIS A 54 -18.82 5.66 12.65
CA HIS A 54 -19.53 6.31 13.74
C HIS A 54 -21.04 6.05 13.69
N TYR A 55 -21.68 6.26 12.54
CA TYR A 55 -23.13 6.05 12.41
C TYR A 55 -23.50 4.57 12.34
N HIS A 56 -22.65 3.74 11.73
CA HIS A 56 -22.89 2.30 11.70
C HIS A 56 -22.96 1.72 13.11
N ILE A 57 -22.04 2.10 14.00
CA ILE A 57 -22.08 1.67 15.40
C ILE A 57 -23.32 2.20 16.10
N TRP A 58 -23.64 3.48 15.92
CA TRP A 58 -24.82 4.09 16.55
C TRP A 58 -26.12 3.39 16.18
N ASP A 59 -26.29 3.04 14.90
CA ASP A 59 -27.50 2.38 14.40
C ASP A 59 -27.42 0.83 14.46
N SER A 60 -26.34 0.25 15.01
CA SER A 60 -26.09 -1.21 15.01
C SER A 60 -27.02 -1.99 15.95
N ALA A 61 -27.58 -1.35 16.97
CA ALA A 61 -28.51 -1.96 17.91
C ALA A 61 -29.50 -0.93 18.46
N SER A 62 -30.69 -1.39 18.83
CA SER A 62 -31.78 -0.52 19.34
C SER A 62 -31.55 -0.02 20.77
N ASP A 63 -30.61 -0.64 21.51
CA ASP A 63 -30.27 -0.29 22.89
C ASP A 63 -28.98 0.53 23.00
N ILE A 64 -28.46 1.05 21.87
CA ILE A 64 -27.34 2.00 21.89
C ILE A 64 -27.82 3.34 22.45
N GLU A 65 -27.17 3.78 23.51
CA GLU A 65 -27.31 5.11 24.09
C GLU A 65 -26.24 6.05 23.53
N SER A 66 -26.60 7.33 23.44
CA SER A 66 -25.75 8.38 22.86
C SER A 66 -25.63 9.56 23.82
N VAL A 67 -24.39 9.93 24.16
CA VAL A 67 -24.09 11.08 25.02
C VAL A 67 -23.07 11.99 24.35
N PHE A 68 -23.45 13.26 24.17
CA PHE A 68 -22.54 14.31 23.69
C PHE A 68 -21.97 15.11 24.86
N VAL A 69 -20.64 15.23 24.90
CA VAL A 69 -19.90 16.02 25.89
C VAL A 69 -19.15 17.11 25.14
N ILE A 70 -19.38 18.37 25.50
CA ILE A 70 -18.60 19.48 24.94
C ILE A 70 -17.24 19.52 25.65
N LEU A 71 -16.17 19.34 24.87
CA LEU A 71 -14.80 19.34 25.39
C LEU A 71 -14.19 20.74 25.38
N ALA A 72 -14.56 21.55 24.38
CA ALA A 72 -14.09 22.92 24.24
C ALA A 72 -15.07 23.77 23.46
N LYS A 73 -15.07 25.07 23.77
CA LYS A 73 -15.83 26.09 23.07
C LYS A 73 -14.91 27.19 22.60
N HIS A 74 -15.20 27.72 21.42
CA HIS A 74 -14.51 28.83 20.78
C HIS A 74 -15.52 29.84 20.25
N HIS A 75 -15.03 31.07 20.04
CA HIS A 75 -15.77 32.13 19.38
C HIS A 75 -15.30 32.34 17.94
N ILE A 76 -15.03 31.23 17.22
CA ILE A 76 -14.70 31.25 15.79
C ILE A 76 -16.01 31.39 15.02
N THR A 77 -16.13 32.47 14.24
CA THR A 77 -17.31 32.73 13.41
C THR A 77 -17.20 32.02 12.07
N GLN A 78 -18.31 31.93 11.31
CA GLN A 78 -18.28 31.32 9.98
C GLN A 78 -17.38 32.06 8.98
N ASN A 79 -17.17 33.36 9.22
CA ASN A 79 -16.33 34.23 8.40
C ASN A 79 -14.87 34.28 8.88
N ALA A 80 -14.50 33.48 9.88
CA ALA A 80 -13.13 33.40 10.35
C ALA A 80 -12.19 32.91 9.25
N SER A 81 -10.92 33.33 9.33
CA SER A 81 -9.93 32.92 8.35
C SER A 81 -9.73 31.40 8.37
N PRO A 82 -9.23 30.78 7.27
CA PRO A 82 -8.86 29.36 7.29
C PRO A 82 -7.90 29.03 8.45
N ASP A 83 -6.98 29.94 8.76
CA ASP A 83 -6.01 29.78 9.85
C ASP A 83 -6.68 29.71 11.22
N ASP A 84 -7.67 30.58 11.46
CA ASP A 84 -8.48 30.57 12.68
C ASP A 84 -9.29 29.28 12.83
N ARG A 85 -9.58 28.58 11.72
CA ARG A 85 -10.31 27.31 11.74
C ARG A 85 -9.40 26.12 12.02
N PHE A 86 -8.10 26.20 11.73
CA PHE A 86 -7.16 25.11 12.01
C PHE A 86 -7.03 24.80 13.50
N ILE A 87 -7.27 25.77 14.38
CA ILE A 87 -7.27 25.52 15.82
C ILE A 87 -8.27 24.42 16.22
N LEU A 88 -9.40 24.30 15.50
CA LEU A 88 -10.37 23.25 15.74
C LEU A 88 -9.82 21.87 15.35
N ASN A 89 -9.07 21.76 14.25
CA ASN A 89 -8.42 20.51 13.84
C ASN A 89 -7.32 20.11 14.82
N PHE A 90 -6.49 21.07 15.26
CA PHE A 90 -5.46 20.81 16.27
C PHE A 90 -6.08 20.36 17.59
N GLN A 91 -7.17 21.01 18.02
CA GLN A 91 -7.83 20.64 19.26
C GLN A 91 -8.59 19.31 19.15
N GLU A 92 -9.23 19.03 18.02
CA GLU A 92 -9.85 17.73 17.74
C GLU A 92 -8.81 16.62 17.78
N MET A 93 -7.65 16.83 17.13
CA MET A 93 -6.52 15.91 17.15
C MET A 93 -6.00 15.67 18.57
N TRP A 94 -5.77 16.75 19.32
CA TRP A 94 -5.28 16.66 20.69
C TRP A 94 -6.24 15.90 21.61
N MET A 95 -7.54 16.18 21.50
CA MET A 95 -8.57 15.46 22.25
C MET A 95 -8.68 13.99 21.80
N ALA A 96 -8.54 13.72 20.50
CA ALA A 96 -8.54 12.35 19.98
C ALA A 96 -7.34 11.53 20.51
N CYS A 97 -6.19 12.17 20.74
CA CYS A 97 -5.05 11.56 21.44
C CYS A 97 -5.36 11.27 22.91
N ILE A 98 -5.88 12.25 23.66
CA ILE A 98 -6.19 12.12 25.09
C ILE A 98 -7.22 11.01 25.34
N PHE A 99 -8.32 11.03 24.57
CA PHE A 99 -9.41 10.07 24.71
C PHE A 99 -9.22 8.81 23.85
N GLN A 100 -8.08 8.70 23.15
CA GLN A 100 -7.68 7.55 22.35
C GLN A 100 -8.74 7.13 21.32
N THR A 101 -9.35 8.11 20.66
CA THR A 101 -10.45 7.88 19.70
C THR A 101 -9.97 7.65 18.28
N MET A 102 -8.66 7.52 18.07
CA MET A 102 -8.02 7.13 16.79
C MET A 102 -7.63 5.66 16.75
N THR A 103 -7.27 5.17 15.55
CA THR A 103 -6.76 3.80 15.35
C THR A 103 -5.50 3.53 16.17
N PRO A 104 -5.20 2.26 16.53
CA PRO A 104 -3.96 1.90 17.22
C PRO A 104 -2.70 2.37 16.49
N LYS A 105 -2.70 2.30 15.15
CA LYS A 105 -1.60 2.77 14.30
C LYS A 105 -1.34 4.26 14.51
N HIS A 106 -2.38 5.09 14.41
CA HIS A 106 -2.22 6.54 14.58
C HIS A 106 -1.87 6.89 16.03
N LEU A 107 -2.46 6.21 17.02
CA LEU A 107 -2.06 6.43 18.41
C LEU A 107 -0.59 6.07 18.67
N ALA A 108 -0.03 5.06 18.00
CA ALA A 108 1.39 4.75 18.08
C ALA A 108 2.29 5.81 17.41
N GLU A 109 1.77 6.54 16.42
CA GLU A 109 2.49 7.62 15.75
C GLU A 109 2.49 8.91 16.58
N TYR A 110 1.38 9.23 17.25
CA TYR A 110 1.18 10.52 17.92
C TYR A 110 1.32 10.49 19.44
N LEU A 111 1.37 9.29 20.07
CA LEU A 111 1.60 9.15 21.51
C LEU A 111 2.95 8.50 21.78
N PRO A 112 3.62 8.87 22.89
CA PRO A 112 4.80 8.16 23.37
C PRO A 112 4.56 6.65 23.58
N ASP A 113 5.63 5.86 23.48
CA ASP A 113 5.57 4.40 23.59
C ASP A 113 5.16 3.91 24.98
N ASP A 114 5.48 4.68 26.02
CA ASP A 114 5.18 4.38 27.42
C ASP A 114 3.72 4.66 27.82
N ILE A 115 2.96 5.35 26.96
CA ILE A 115 1.55 5.62 27.21
C ILE A 115 0.70 4.39 26.88
N SER A 116 -0.07 3.93 27.88
CA SER A 116 -1.08 2.89 27.73
C SER A 116 -2.16 3.31 26.73
N LYS A 117 -2.45 2.44 25.75
CA LYS A 117 -3.42 2.66 24.66
C LYS A 117 -4.67 1.81 24.86
N ALA A 118 -5.18 1.79 26.10
CA ALA A 118 -6.25 0.88 26.55
C ALA A 118 -7.54 0.96 25.71
N TRP A 119 -7.87 2.13 25.16
CA TRP A 119 -9.13 2.37 24.45
C TRP A 119 -8.99 2.37 22.93
N ALA A 120 -7.79 2.09 22.41
CA ALA A 120 -7.50 2.08 20.97
C ALA A 120 -8.32 1.05 20.17
N GLY A 121 -9.03 0.12 20.82
CA GLY A 121 -9.94 -0.83 20.17
C GLY A 121 -11.42 -0.38 20.12
N GLN A 122 -11.78 0.69 20.83
CA GLN A 122 -13.14 1.23 20.96
C GLN A 122 -13.29 2.59 20.25
N HIS A 123 -12.36 2.86 19.35
CA HIS A 123 -12.22 4.13 18.65
C HIS A 123 -13.18 4.23 17.46
N LEU A 124 -13.64 5.45 17.14
CA LEU A 124 -14.51 5.71 15.98
C LEU A 124 -13.92 6.70 14.96
N ASN A 125 -12.88 7.46 15.32
CA ASN A 125 -12.13 8.24 14.33
C ASN A 125 -11.26 7.28 13.51
N VAL A 126 -11.54 7.19 12.21
CA VAL A 126 -10.79 6.36 11.25
C VAL A 126 -9.61 7.13 10.65
N VAL A 127 -9.77 8.45 10.48
CA VAL A 127 -8.75 9.37 9.96
C VAL A 127 -8.33 10.32 11.07
N PRO A 128 -7.04 10.61 11.26
CA PRO A 128 -6.62 11.60 12.24
C PRO A 128 -7.23 12.97 11.89
N PRO A 129 -7.84 13.66 12.87
CA PRO A 129 -8.48 14.96 12.65
C PRO A 129 -7.63 16.01 11.94
N ILE A 130 -6.32 15.99 12.15
CA ILE A 130 -5.40 16.95 11.52
C ILE A 130 -5.38 16.84 9.98
N TRP A 131 -5.77 15.69 9.43
CA TRP A 131 -5.88 15.45 7.98
C TRP A 131 -7.30 15.69 7.44
N GLN A 132 -8.27 16.01 8.31
CA GLN A 132 -9.65 16.26 7.93
C GLN A 132 -9.85 17.75 7.66
N GLY A 133 -10.04 18.12 6.39
CA GLY A 133 -10.31 19.50 5.95
C GLY A 133 -9.16 20.16 5.19
N PHE A 134 -9.52 20.82 4.08
CA PHE A 134 -8.71 21.64 3.17
C PHE A 134 -7.61 20.97 2.33
N THR A 135 -7.68 19.65 2.09
CA THR A 135 -6.93 19.04 0.99
C THR A 135 -7.90 18.44 -0.01
N ASP A 136 -7.92 18.95 -1.26
CA ASP A 136 -8.64 18.32 -2.38
C ASP A 136 -7.93 17.05 -2.88
N ASN A 137 -6.84 16.66 -2.22
CA ASN A 137 -6.00 15.56 -2.65
C ASN A 137 -6.40 14.23 -1.99
N ILE A 138 -7.22 13.45 -2.70
CA ILE A 138 -7.68 12.10 -2.29
C ILE A 138 -6.51 11.13 -2.01
N SER A 139 -5.32 11.36 -2.58
CA SER A 139 -4.15 10.50 -2.29
C SER A 139 -3.63 10.67 -0.86
N VAL A 140 -3.64 11.91 -0.34
CA VAL A 140 -3.23 12.25 1.05
C VAL A 140 -4.20 11.62 2.06
N LEU A 141 -5.50 11.61 1.75
CA LEU A 141 -6.50 11.02 2.64
C LEU A 141 -6.35 9.50 2.80
N ASN A 142 -5.96 8.79 1.73
CA ASN A 142 -5.75 7.34 1.78
C ASN A 142 -4.50 6.96 2.60
N GLU A 143 -3.44 7.76 2.52
CA GLU A 143 -2.27 7.61 3.39
C GLU A 143 -2.63 7.93 4.85
N ALA A 144 -3.43 8.98 5.08
CA ALA A 144 -3.91 9.38 6.41
C ALA A 144 -4.87 8.39 7.07
N ILE A 145 -5.58 7.54 6.31
CA ILE A 145 -6.37 6.41 6.88
C ILE A 145 -5.44 5.30 7.41
N GLY A 146 -4.15 5.32 7.05
CA GLY A 146 -3.19 4.29 7.39
C GLY A 146 -3.10 3.15 6.37
N GLY A 147 -3.73 3.30 5.19
CA GLY A 147 -3.65 2.38 4.05
C GLY A 147 -4.30 1.00 4.26
N THR A 148 -3.88 0.02 3.45
CA THR A 148 -4.43 -1.35 3.43
C THR A 148 -4.28 -2.08 4.78
N GLU A 149 -3.21 -1.81 5.52
CA GLU A 149 -2.93 -2.42 6.82
C GLU A 149 -3.94 -1.98 7.88
N ALA A 150 -4.23 -0.67 7.94
CA ALA A 150 -5.25 -0.13 8.84
C ALA A 150 -6.63 -0.71 8.50
N PHE A 151 -6.98 -0.80 7.22
CA PHE A 151 -8.25 -1.41 6.81
C PHE A 151 -8.34 -2.90 7.16
N THR A 152 -7.23 -3.64 7.02
CA THR A 152 -7.15 -5.06 7.41
C THR A 152 -7.40 -5.24 8.90
N THR A 153 -7.00 -4.27 9.73
CA THR A 153 -7.25 -4.30 11.17
C THR A 153 -8.75 -4.21 11.47
N PHE A 154 -9.53 -3.39 10.75
CA PHE A 154 -10.99 -3.37 10.90
C PHE A 154 -11.64 -4.69 10.49
N ILE A 155 -11.20 -5.29 9.37
CA ILE A 155 -11.68 -6.61 8.91
C ILE A 155 -11.39 -7.70 9.95
N LYS A 156 -10.31 -7.57 10.72
CA LYS A 156 -9.90 -8.51 11.78
C LYS A 156 -10.28 -8.05 13.18
N SER A 157 -11.06 -6.96 13.33
CA SER A 157 -11.41 -6.40 14.63
C SER A 157 -12.09 -7.45 15.50
N THR A 158 -11.81 -7.46 16.80
CA THR A 158 -12.51 -8.31 17.78
C THR A 158 -13.95 -7.83 17.98
N ASP A 159 -14.22 -6.53 17.80
CA ASP A 159 -15.56 -5.97 17.85
C ASP A 159 -16.38 -6.39 16.61
N PRO A 160 -17.50 -7.11 16.78
CA PRO A 160 -18.29 -7.62 15.66
C PRO A 160 -18.94 -6.52 14.82
N ALA A 161 -19.29 -5.36 15.41
CA ALA A 161 -19.94 -4.28 14.69
C ALA A 161 -18.94 -3.52 13.82
N ILE A 162 -17.73 -3.25 14.34
CA ILE A 162 -16.63 -2.67 13.55
C ILE A 162 -16.27 -3.60 12.37
N ARG A 163 -16.19 -4.90 12.64
CA ARG A 163 -15.89 -5.91 11.63
C ARG A 163 -16.96 -5.99 10.53
N ALA A 164 -18.23 -5.96 10.92
CA ALA A 164 -19.36 -5.97 9.97
C ALA A 164 -19.30 -4.75 9.03
N TRP A 165 -19.13 -3.55 9.59
CA TRP A 165 -18.95 -2.31 8.82
C TRP A 165 -17.83 -2.41 7.78
N ALA A 166 -16.67 -2.94 8.17
CA ALA A 166 -15.54 -3.06 7.25
C ALA A 166 -15.81 -4.05 6.11
N TRP A 167 -16.49 -5.16 6.40
CA TRP A 167 -16.93 -6.10 5.37
C TRP A 167 -17.93 -5.47 4.41
N ASP A 168 -18.94 -4.77 4.92
CA ASP A 168 -19.95 -4.08 4.11
C ASP A 168 -19.31 -3.04 3.20
N LEU A 169 -18.36 -2.24 3.71
CA LEU A 169 -17.63 -1.26 2.91
C LEU A 169 -16.82 -1.93 1.79
N ARG A 170 -16.16 -3.06 2.09
CA ARG A 170 -15.41 -3.84 1.11
C ARG A 170 -16.33 -4.40 0.02
N TYR A 171 -17.46 -4.97 0.39
CA TYR A 171 -18.44 -5.50 -0.56
C TYR A 171 -19.02 -4.39 -1.44
N ALA A 172 -19.44 -3.28 -0.83
CA ALA A 172 -19.94 -2.11 -1.55
C ALA A 172 -18.91 -1.58 -2.57
N PHE A 173 -17.62 -1.53 -2.21
CA PHE A 173 -16.56 -1.16 -3.14
C PHE A 173 -16.44 -2.16 -4.31
N HIS A 174 -16.50 -3.46 -4.06
CA HIS A 174 -16.44 -4.48 -5.12
C HIS A 174 -17.69 -4.48 -6.01
N ASP A 175 -18.85 -4.16 -5.46
CA ASP A 175 -20.10 -4.02 -6.20
C ASP A 175 -20.06 -2.87 -7.22
N LEU A 176 -19.21 -1.86 -7.01
CA LEU A 176 -18.99 -0.78 -7.98
C LEU A 176 -18.59 -1.31 -9.37
N ARG A 177 -17.92 -2.47 -9.44
CA ARG A 177 -17.57 -3.14 -10.70
C ARG A 177 -18.80 -3.41 -11.58
N ASN A 178 -19.93 -3.74 -10.95
CA ASN A 178 -21.18 -4.10 -11.61
C ASN A 178 -22.22 -2.96 -11.55
N SER A 179 -21.82 -1.77 -11.11
CA SER A 179 -22.75 -0.64 -10.97
C SER A 179 -23.37 -0.26 -12.32
N PRO A 180 -24.68 0.04 -12.38
CA PRO A 180 -25.30 0.59 -13.58
C PRO A 180 -24.74 1.98 -13.94
N ASN A 181 -24.13 2.68 -12.98
CA ASN A 181 -23.49 3.97 -13.21
C ASN A 181 -22.07 3.79 -13.78
N LEU A 182 -21.81 4.38 -14.95
CA LEU A 182 -20.50 4.33 -15.62
C LEU A 182 -19.38 4.98 -14.81
N SER A 183 -19.65 6.07 -14.08
CA SER A 183 -18.66 6.75 -13.27
C SER A 183 -18.18 5.87 -12.11
N HIS A 184 -19.08 5.11 -11.49
CA HIS A 184 -18.74 4.17 -10.41
C HIS A 184 -17.86 3.02 -10.92
N ARG A 185 -18.19 2.44 -12.08
CA ARG A 185 -17.38 1.41 -12.71
C ARG A 185 -15.99 1.93 -13.08
N SER A 186 -15.94 3.12 -13.68
CA SER A 186 -14.68 3.77 -14.06
C SER A 186 -13.80 4.03 -12.85
N TYR A 187 -14.38 4.52 -11.75
CA TYR A 187 -13.68 4.68 -10.47
C TYR A 187 -13.09 3.35 -9.99
N TYR A 188 -13.88 2.27 -9.94
CA TYR A 188 -13.40 0.95 -9.55
C TYR A 188 -12.21 0.48 -10.40
N PHE A 189 -12.33 0.51 -11.73
CA PHE A 189 -11.28 0.04 -12.62
C PHE A 189 -10.02 0.91 -12.55
N ASN A 190 -10.16 2.23 -12.41
CA ASN A 190 -9.02 3.14 -12.25
C ASN A 190 -8.26 2.83 -10.95
N ILE A 191 -8.97 2.59 -9.84
CA ILE A 191 -8.35 2.20 -8.57
C ILE A 191 -7.67 0.83 -8.70
N MET A 192 -8.31 -0.16 -9.34
CA MET A 192 -7.68 -1.48 -9.57
C MET A 192 -6.43 -1.37 -10.43
N LEU A 193 -6.46 -0.60 -11.51
CA LEU A 193 -5.30 -0.38 -12.39
C LEU A 193 -4.15 0.28 -11.62
N ARG A 194 -4.44 1.34 -10.86
CA ARG A 194 -3.46 1.99 -9.98
C ARG A 194 -2.83 1.00 -9.00
N ASN A 195 -3.65 0.19 -8.33
CA ASN A 195 -3.17 -0.79 -7.36
C ASN A 195 -2.32 -1.89 -8.02
N CYS A 196 -2.67 -2.33 -9.23
CA CYS A 196 -1.85 -3.27 -10.00
C CYS A 196 -0.47 -2.67 -10.33
N ASN A 197 -0.41 -1.41 -10.78
CA ASN A 197 0.85 -0.73 -11.10
C ASN A 197 1.73 -0.59 -9.84
N LEU A 198 1.16 -0.15 -8.72
CA LEU A 198 1.89 -0.05 -7.45
C LEU A 198 2.42 -1.42 -6.97
N ALA A 199 1.65 -2.49 -7.19
CA ALA A 199 2.07 -3.84 -6.85
C ALA A 199 3.23 -4.32 -7.75
N GLU A 200 3.21 -4.01 -9.04
CA GLU A 200 4.29 -4.28 -9.99
C GLU A 200 5.58 -3.55 -9.55
N GLU A 201 5.50 -2.25 -9.28
CA GLU A 201 6.63 -1.46 -8.78
C GLU A 201 7.21 -2.00 -7.46
N ALA A 202 6.36 -2.39 -6.51
CA ALA A 202 6.80 -2.98 -5.26
C ALA A 202 7.42 -4.38 -5.43
N CYS A 203 6.97 -5.15 -6.43
CA CYS A 203 7.59 -6.41 -6.81
C CYS A 203 8.98 -6.17 -7.40
N ASP A 204 9.08 -5.23 -8.34
CA ASP A 204 10.34 -4.88 -9.00
C ASP A 204 11.38 -4.39 -8.01
N ARG A 205 11.01 -3.48 -7.08
CA ARG A 205 11.93 -3.02 -6.02
C ARG A 205 12.46 -4.16 -5.16
N ARG A 206 11.59 -5.09 -4.75
CA ARG A 206 12.00 -6.26 -3.94
C ARG A 206 12.93 -7.17 -4.73
N LYS A 207 12.65 -7.39 -6.01
CA LYS A 207 13.48 -8.18 -6.90
C LYS A 207 14.88 -7.56 -7.07
N ILE A 208 14.95 -6.25 -7.29
CA ILE A 208 16.21 -5.49 -7.40
C ILE A 208 17.02 -5.62 -6.11
N ALA A 209 16.42 -5.32 -4.96
CA ALA A 209 17.11 -5.39 -3.67
C ALA A 209 17.67 -6.80 -3.39
N TYR A 210 16.91 -7.84 -3.72
CA TYR A 210 17.37 -9.22 -3.61
C TYR A 210 18.50 -9.55 -4.59
N LEU A 211 18.45 -9.10 -5.85
CA LEU A 211 19.53 -9.37 -6.80
C LEU A 211 20.82 -8.64 -6.42
N GLN A 212 20.71 -7.41 -5.91
CA GLN A 212 21.84 -6.68 -5.38
C GLN A 212 22.49 -7.39 -4.19
N SER A 213 21.71 -8.04 -3.30
CA SER A 213 22.30 -8.80 -2.19
C SER A 213 23.14 -9.99 -2.68
N VAL A 214 22.81 -10.57 -3.83
CA VAL A 214 23.56 -11.70 -4.43
C VAL A 214 24.93 -11.27 -4.98
N LEU A 215 25.17 -9.98 -5.23
CA LEU A 215 26.51 -9.48 -5.57
C LEU A 215 27.54 -9.75 -4.46
N HIS A 216 27.07 -9.84 -3.21
CA HIS A 216 27.91 -10.16 -2.05
C HIS A 216 28.05 -11.66 -1.78
N GLY A 217 27.48 -12.50 -2.64
CA GLY A 217 27.43 -13.95 -2.46
C GLY A 217 26.25 -14.37 -1.60
N GLU A 218 25.55 -15.40 -2.05
CA GLU A 218 24.33 -15.86 -1.41
C GLU A 218 24.16 -17.37 -1.60
N LEU A 219 23.81 -18.07 -0.52
CA LEU A 219 23.70 -19.53 -0.52
C LEU A 219 22.47 -20.01 -1.29
N ARG A 220 22.65 -20.97 -2.19
CA ARG A 220 21.59 -21.56 -2.99
C ARG A 220 21.71 -23.06 -3.06
N ILE A 221 20.57 -23.73 -3.20
CA ILE A 221 20.50 -25.18 -3.30
C ILE A 221 20.55 -25.57 -4.77
N VAL A 222 21.39 -26.55 -5.10
CA VAL A 222 21.44 -27.15 -6.43
C VAL A 222 20.17 -27.96 -6.67
N MET A 223 19.45 -27.61 -7.75
CA MET A 223 18.22 -28.26 -8.18
C MET A 223 18.46 -29.03 -9.49
N GLY A 224 17.63 -30.03 -9.76
CA GLY A 224 17.73 -30.83 -10.98
C GLY A 224 17.02 -32.17 -10.84
N GLY A 225 17.07 -32.99 -11.88
CA GLY A 225 16.60 -34.37 -11.82
C GLY A 225 17.72 -35.33 -11.42
N ASN A 226 17.36 -36.40 -10.70
CA ASN A 226 18.28 -37.43 -10.22
C ASN A 226 18.92 -38.27 -11.35
N ASP A 227 18.33 -38.26 -12.54
CA ASP A 227 18.76 -39.09 -13.67
C ASP A 227 19.75 -38.33 -14.56
N GLY A 228 20.80 -39.01 -15.03
CA GLY A 228 21.96 -38.46 -15.76
C GLY A 228 21.67 -37.63 -17.02
N GLN A 229 20.41 -37.45 -17.41
CA GLN A 229 19.96 -36.58 -18.50
C GLN A 229 19.61 -35.14 -18.09
N ASN A 230 19.27 -34.88 -16.82
CA ASN A 230 18.91 -33.55 -16.38
C ASN A 230 20.15 -32.73 -15.96
N ALA A 231 20.21 -31.48 -16.40
CA ALA A 231 21.29 -30.57 -16.03
C ALA A 231 21.08 -30.06 -14.58
N HIS A 232 22.14 -29.97 -13.80
CA HIS A 232 22.11 -29.33 -12.48
C HIS A 232 21.94 -27.82 -12.66
N ARG A 233 21.12 -27.21 -11.81
CA ARG A 233 20.74 -25.80 -11.95
C ARG A 233 20.70 -25.11 -10.60
N VAL A 234 20.89 -23.81 -10.63
CA VAL A 234 20.70 -22.92 -9.49
C VAL A 234 19.78 -21.81 -9.94
N SER A 235 18.79 -21.47 -9.12
CA SER A 235 17.93 -20.32 -9.37
C SER A 235 18.32 -19.13 -8.51
N CYS A 236 18.07 -17.95 -9.04
CA CYS A 236 18.18 -16.68 -8.35
C CYS A 236 17.07 -15.78 -8.87
N SER A 237 16.06 -15.52 -8.04
CA SER A 237 14.83 -14.86 -8.49
C SER A 237 14.23 -15.62 -9.70
N ASP A 238 13.93 -14.91 -10.79
CA ASP A 238 13.39 -15.47 -12.02
C ASP A 238 14.47 -16.01 -12.98
N PHE A 239 15.74 -15.98 -12.57
CA PHE A 239 16.87 -16.41 -13.36
C PHE A 239 17.29 -17.83 -12.96
N GLU A 240 17.56 -18.66 -13.95
CA GLU A 240 17.99 -20.03 -13.75
C GLU A 240 19.28 -20.28 -14.52
N PHE A 241 20.30 -20.75 -13.80
CA PHE A 241 21.65 -20.96 -14.32
C PHE A 241 21.95 -22.45 -14.32
N THR A 242 22.41 -22.95 -15.47
CA THR A 242 22.85 -24.34 -15.57
C THR A 242 24.30 -24.45 -15.12
N ILE A 243 24.58 -25.37 -14.21
CA ILE A 243 25.95 -25.67 -13.80
C ILE A 243 26.60 -26.53 -14.88
N SER A 244 27.65 -26.01 -15.51
CA SER A 244 28.37 -26.70 -16.57
C SER A 244 29.06 -27.96 -16.03
N ARG A 245 28.76 -29.12 -16.64
CA ARG A 245 29.46 -30.38 -16.35
C ARG A 245 30.95 -30.34 -16.72
N ARG A 246 31.35 -29.43 -17.62
CA ARG A 246 32.76 -29.27 -18.04
C ARG A 246 33.66 -28.80 -16.91
N LEU A 247 33.10 -28.06 -15.95
CA LEU A 247 33.83 -27.57 -14.79
C LEU A 247 34.17 -28.66 -13.77
N GLN A 248 33.58 -29.87 -13.91
CA GLN A 248 33.85 -31.05 -13.06
C GLN A 248 33.79 -30.75 -11.54
N LEU A 249 32.91 -29.83 -11.12
CA LEU A 249 32.83 -29.33 -9.74
C LEU A 249 32.33 -30.37 -8.71
N GLY A 250 31.92 -31.56 -9.14
CA GLY A 250 31.47 -32.65 -8.25
C GLY A 250 30.14 -32.41 -7.51
N VAL A 251 29.42 -31.33 -7.83
CA VAL A 251 28.16 -30.93 -7.18
C VAL A 251 27.00 -31.88 -7.49
N LYS A 252 26.13 -32.09 -6.50
CA LYS A 252 24.94 -32.95 -6.53
C LYS A 252 23.68 -32.15 -6.23
N VAL A 253 22.53 -32.70 -6.62
CA VAL A 253 21.22 -32.14 -6.23
C VAL A 253 21.10 -32.15 -4.71
N GLY A 254 20.69 -31.03 -4.14
CA GLY A 254 20.61 -30.82 -2.70
C GLY A 254 21.86 -30.19 -2.06
N ASP A 255 22.97 -30.10 -2.79
CA ASP A 255 24.16 -29.40 -2.29
C ASP A 255 23.90 -27.90 -2.18
N GLU A 256 24.45 -27.28 -1.14
CA GLU A 256 24.50 -25.83 -1.00
C GLU A 256 25.73 -25.28 -1.74
N VAL A 257 25.49 -24.29 -2.59
CA VAL A 257 26.52 -23.58 -3.34
C VAL A 257 26.37 -22.08 -3.13
N MET A 258 27.51 -21.38 -3.10
CA MET A 258 27.51 -19.92 -3.07
C MET A 258 27.31 -19.41 -4.51
N LEU A 259 26.22 -18.69 -4.75
CA LEU A 259 26.02 -17.96 -5.99
C LEU A 259 26.47 -16.52 -5.81
N GLN A 260 27.37 -16.06 -6.67
CA GLN A 260 27.83 -14.68 -6.70
C GLN A 260 27.94 -14.20 -8.14
N PHE A 261 27.33 -13.05 -8.45
CA PHE A 261 27.52 -12.41 -9.75
C PHE A 261 28.74 -11.50 -9.72
N GLN A 262 29.56 -11.57 -10.77
CA GLN A 262 30.67 -10.64 -10.99
C GLN A 262 30.30 -9.71 -12.15
N LEU A 263 30.20 -8.41 -11.83
CA LEU A 263 29.92 -7.36 -12.79
C LEU A 263 31.14 -6.47 -12.95
N THR A 264 31.63 -6.32 -14.18
CA THR A 264 32.79 -5.46 -14.50
C THR A 264 32.35 -4.07 -14.96
N GLU A 265 33.22 -3.07 -14.85
CA GLU A 265 32.93 -1.71 -15.37
C GLU A 265 32.93 -1.66 -16.90
N THR A 266 33.84 -2.42 -17.52
CA THR A 266 33.97 -2.56 -18.98
C THR A 266 33.48 -3.95 -19.42
N PRO A 267 33.19 -4.17 -20.72
CA PRO A 267 32.87 -5.50 -21.23
C PRO A 267 33.90 -6.54 -20.77
N ASN A 268 33.39 -7.66 -20.27
CA ASN A 268 34.21 -8.74 -19.73
C ASN A 268 34.82 -9.54 -20.90
N PRO A 269 36.11 -9.90 -20.89
CA PRO A 269 36.70 -10.75 -21.93
C PRO A 269 36.05 -12.14 -22.01
N GLU A 270 35.45 -12.63 -20.92
CA GLU A 270 34.75 -13.91 -20.80
C GLU A 270 33.24 -13.68 -20.62
N MET A 271 32.63 -12.96 -21.58
CA MET A 271 31.20 -12.62 -21.54
C MET A 271 30.32 -13.87 -21.45
N TYR A 272 29.41 -13.88 -20.48
CA TYR A 272 28.37 -14.91 -20.38
C TYR A 272 27.46 -14.90 -21.60
N ALA A 273 26.99 -13.73 -22.00
CA ALA A 273 26.18 -13.60 -23.21
C ALA A 273 27.09 -13.41 -24.43
N THR A 274 27.55 -14.50 -25.06
CA THR A 274 28.49 -14.47 -26.21
C THR A 274 28.01 -13.66 -27.43
N LYS A 275 26.72 -13.36 -27.52
CA LYS A 275 26.12 -12.51 -28.57
C LYS A 275 25.89 -11.05 -28.13
N ALA A 276 26.32 -10.67 -26.92
CA ALA A 276 26.25 -9.31 -26.44
C ALA A 276 27.18 -8.41 -27.27
N SER A 277 26.68 -7.24 -27.67
CA SER A 277 27.52 -6.15 -28.15
C SER A 277 28.22 -5.50 -26.97
N ILE A 278 29.33 -4.82 -27.23
CA ILE A 278 30.08 -3.98 -26.27
C ILE A 278 29.17 -2.97 -25.56
N ARG A 279 28.08 -2.54 -26.22
CA ARG A 279 27.10 -1.59 -25.65
C ARG A 279 26.02 -2.24 -24.78
N ASP A 280 25.88 -3.58 -24.82
CA ASP A 280 24.89 -4.26 -24.00
C ASP A 280 25.36 -4.38 -22.56
N PRO A 281 24.49 -4.13 -21.56
CA PRO A 281 24.79 -4.39 -20.15
C PRO A 281 25.30 -5.82 -19.90
N ALA A 282 24.72 -6.82 -20.58
CA ALA A 282 25.10 -8.23 -20.49
C ALA A 282 26.56 -8.52 -20.89
N SER A 283 27.21 -7.63 -21.64
CA SER A 283 28.63 -7.78 -21.99
C SER A 283 29.55 -7.69 -20.76
N ARG A 284 29.07 -7.14 -19.65
CA ARG A 284 29.83 -6.95 -18.40
C ARG A 284 29.67 -8.10 -17.41
N LEU A 285 28.86 -9.10 -17.74
CA LEU A 285 28.63 -10.27 -16.89
C LEU A 285 29.62 -11.39 -17.28
N ALA A 286 30.47 -11.80 -16.33
CA ALA A 286 31.37 -12.94 -16.51
C ALA A 286 30.64 -14.26 -16.22
N ASN A 287 30.78 -15.30 -17.07
CA ASN A 287 30.56 -16.75 -16.80
C ASN A 287 30.52 -17.57 -18.12
N ASP A 288 30.64 -18.91 -18.08
CA ASP A 288 30.75 -19.82 -19.25
C ASP A 288 29.39 -20.47 -19.63
N GLY A 289 28.49 -19.72 -20.29
CA GLY A 289 27.17 -20.25 -20.67
C GLY A 289 26.50 -19.61 -21.88
N GLU A 290 26.24 -20.38 -22.93
CA GLU A 290 25.43 -19.92 -24.06
C GLU A 290 23.95 -19.79 -23.67
N LYS A 291 23.47 -18.57 -23.34
CA LYS A 291 22.10 -18.12 -23.69
C LYS A 291 21.77 -16.65 -23.39
N THR A 292 21.06 -16.08 -24.37
CA THR A 292 20.06 -15.00 -24.35
C THR A 292 20.44 -13.66 -23.70
N VAL A 293 21.17 -12.84 -24.47
CA VAL A 293 21.58 -11.45 -24.14
C VAL A 293 20.44 -10.62 -23.51
N MET A 294 19.20 -10.78 -23.97
CA MET A 294 18.03 -10.08 -23.41
C MET A 294 17.79 -10.35 -21.93
N ILE A 295 17.77 -11.62 -21.54
CA ILE A 295 17.52 -12.02 -20.14
C ILE A 295 18.68 -11.50 -19.28
N MET A 296 19.89 -11.56 -19.82
CA MET A 296 21.10 -11.11 -19.13
C MET A 296 21.19 -9.59 -19.01
N ASN A 297 20.68 -8.81 -19.98
CA ASN A 297 20.56 -7.35 -19.83
C ASN A 297 19.66 -7.02 -18.65
N SER A 298 18.48 -7.64 -18.57
CA SER A 298 17.55 -7.44 -17.46
C SER A 298 18.11 -7.90 -16.11
N LEU A 299 18.99 -8.91 -16.09
CA LEU A 299 19.73 -9.28 -14.90
C LEU A 299 20.70 -8.18 -14.49
N VAL A 300 21.52 -7.69 -15.43
CA VAL A 300 22.51 -6.63 -15.15
C VAL A 300 21.83 -5.36 -14.69
N ASP A 301 20.75 -4.93 -15.36
CA ASP A 301 19.96 -3.76 -14.94
C ASP A 301 19.51 -3.88 -13.48
N ALA A 302 18.99 -5.05 -13.10
CA ALA A 302 18.51 -5.29 -11.75
C ALA A 302 19.66 -5.36 -10.73
N LEU A 303 20.82 -5.91 -11.10
CA LEU A 303 22.04 -5.86 -10.28
C LEU A 303 22.54 -4.42 -10.09
N GLU A 304 22.34 -3.56 -11.08
CA GLU A 304 22.71 -2.13 -11.02
C GLU A 304 21.65 -1.25 -10.36
N GLY A 305 20.50 -1.82 -9.97
CA GLY A 305 19.42 -1.07 -9.32
C GLY A 305 18.48 -0.36 -10.28
N VAL A 306 18.59 -0.59 -11.59
CA VAL A 306 17.79 0.06 -12.62
C VAL A 306 16.37 -0.55 -12.64
N PRO A 307 15.30 0.23 -12.41
CA PRO A 307 13.93 -0.25 -12.47
C PRO A 307 13.51 -0.75 -13.86
N LEU A 308 12.51 -1.63 -13.91
CA LEU A 308 11.98 -2.13 -15.18
C LEU A 308 11.36 -1.01 -16.05
N SER A 309 10.76 0.01 -15.42
CA SER A 309 10.21 1.18 -16.11
C SER A 309 11.29 1.98 -16.85
N GLU A 310 12.43 2.19 -16.21
CA GLU A 310 13.59 2.86 -16.81
C GLU A 310 14.23 1.99 -17.89
N THR A 311 14.40 0.70 -17.60
CA THR A 311 14.88 -0.31 -18.56
C THR A 311 14.08 -0.31 -19.87
N LYS A 312 12.75 -0.17 -19.79
CA LYS A 312 11.86 -0.11 -20.97
C LYS A 312 12.02 1.19 -21.78
N ALA A 313 12.47 2.27 -21.16
CA ALA A 313 12.67 3.57 -21.81
C ALA A 313 14.07 3.72 -22.44
N MET A 314 15.03 2.88 -22.03
CA MET A 314 16.38 2.90 -22.58
C MET A 314 16.40 2.47 -24.06
N PRO A 315 17.19 3.13 -24.92
CA PRO A 315 17.43 2.65 -26.27
C PRO A 315 18.17 1.30 -26.21
N ARG A 316 17.55 0.24 -26.75
CA ARG A 316 18.10 -1.12 -26.74
C ARG A 316 17.83 -1.81 -28.05
N ARG A 317 18.81 -2.59 -28.54
CA ARG A 317 18.69 -3.45 -29.72
C ARG A 317 17.48 -4.38 -29.71
N TRP A 318 16.89 -4.67 -28.55
CA TRP A 318 15.65 -5.43 -28.46
C TRP A 318 14.83 -5.03 -27.23
N TYR A 319 13.50 -5.08 -27.37
CA TYR A 319 12.55 -5.01 -26.25
C TYR A 319 11.40 -6.00 -26.46
N VAL A 320 10.77 -6.43 -25.37
CA VAL A 320 9.65 -7.37 -25.41
C VAL A 320 8.34 -6.61 -25.34
N THR A 321 7.50 -6.78 -26.34
CA THR A 321 6.10 -6.34 -26.30
C THR A 321 5.19 -7.55 -26.06
N ARG A 322 4.04 -7.31 -25.44
CA ARG A 322 2.95 -8.28 -25.40
C ARG A 322 1.83 -7.74 -26.25
N GLN A 323 1.35 -8.53 -27.20
CA GLN A 323 0.09 -8.20 -27.87
C GLN A 323 -1.04 -8.26 -26.87
N HIS A 324 -1.86 -7.21 -26.85
CA HIS A 324 -3.00 -7.09 -25.95
C HIS A 324 -3.92 -8.31 -26.11
N GLY A 325 -4.21 -9.01 -25.02
CA GLY A 325 -5.05 -10.22 -25.02
C GLY A 325 -4.32 -11.55 -25.30
N THR A 326 -2.99 -11.57 -25.42
CA THR A 326 -2.23 -12.82 -25.60
C THR A 326 -1.14 -13.01 -24.53
N SER A 327 -0.78 -14.27 -24.24
CA SER A 327 0.40 -14.60 -23.42
C SER A 327 1.70 -14.61 -24.23
N LYS A 328 1.62 -14.35 -25.55
CA LYS A 328 2.74 -14.42 -26.46
C LYS A 328 3.60 -13.16 -26.34
N LYS A 329 4.90 -13.36 -26.12
CA LYS A 329 5.91 -12.31 -26.08
C LYS A 329 6.47 -12.12 -27.49
N ASP A 330 6.33 -10.91 -28.03
CA ASP A 330 6.97 -10.53 -29.29
C ASP A 330 8.28 -9.80 -28.94
N VAL A 331 9.36 -10.19 -29.62
CA VAL A 331 10.66 -9.52 -29.48
C VAL A 331 10.80 -8.55 -30.64
N VAL A 332 10.82 -7.25 -30.34
CA VAL A 332 11.04 -6.20 -31.32
C VAL A 332 12.53 -5.86 -31.31
N TYR A 333 13.18 -5.96 -32.46
CA TYR A 333 14.57 -5.56 -32.64
C TYR A 333 14.64 -4.10 -33.10
N THR A 334 15.44 -3.26 -32.46
CA THR A 334 15.78 -1.93 -33.01
C THR A 334 17.02 -2.09 -33.88
N THR A 335 16.89 -1.82 -35.17
CA THR A 335 18.00 -1.81 -36.12
C THR A 335 18.91 -0.62 -35.82
N GLU A 336 19.96 -0.84 -35.05
CA GLU A 336 21.15 0.03 -35.02
C GLU A 336 22.39 -0.87 -35.12
N ASP A 337 22.58 -1.48 -36.29
CA ASP A 337 23.87 -2.01 -36.76
C ASP A 337 24.24 -1.34 -38.11
N GLU A 338 23.87 -0.06 -38.29
CA GLU A 338 24.39 0.79 -39.36
C GLU A 338 24.99 2.09 -38.76
N SER A 339 26.18 1.97 -38.15
CA SER A 339 27.25 3.00 -38.21
C SER A 339 28.58 2.44 -37.73
#